data_AF-A0A3D5DH63-F1
#
_entry.id   AF-A0A3D5DH63-F1
#
_cell.length_a   1.000
_cell.length_b   1.000
_cell.length_c   1.000
_cell.angle_alpha   90.00
_cell.angle_beta   90.00
_cell.angle_gamma   90.00
#
_symmetry.space_group_name_H-M   'P 1'
#
loop_
_entity.id
_entity.type
_entity.pdbx_description
1 polymer ?
#
loop_
_entity_poly.entity_id
_entity_poly.type
_entity_poly.pdbx_seq_one_letter_code
_entity_poly.pdbx_strand_id
1 'polypeptide(L)'
;SGSARMTGFGVDSYAYCMLAAGYIDVVAEAGLGFYDLAALVPIVEMAGGVITDWTGLPIREGGTVVAAANAKLHAAALSTLNS
;
A
#
# COMPACT_ATOMS: atom_id res chain seq x y z
N SER A 1 1.56 19.42 -5.36
CA SER A 1 2.45 18.42 -4.74
C SER A 1 2.34 18.56 -3.23
N GLY A 2 1.56 17.72 -2.55
CA GLY A 2 1.37 17.86 -1.09
C GLY A 2 0.11 17.16 -0.56
N SER A 3 -0.05 15.86 -0.83
CA SER A 3 -1.14 15.05 -0.24
C SER A 3 -0.67 14.27 1.01
N ALA A 4 0.64 14.25 1.28
CA ALA A 4 1.26 13.54 2.39
C ALA A 4 2.11 14.48 3.26
N ARG A 5 2.14 14.23 4.57
CA ARG A 5 2.91 15.00 5.56
C ARG A 5 4.42 14.77 5.44
N MET A 6 4.82 13.55 5.05
CA MET A 6 6.22 13.15 4.82
C MET A 6 6.26 12.03 3.79
N THR A 7 7.25 12.04 2.91
CA THR A 7 7.46 11.03 1.86
C THR A 7 8.85 10.43 1.99
N GLY A 8 8.96 9.10 2.01
CA GLY A 8 10.23 8.37 1.99
C GLY A 8 10.24 7.33 0.86
N PHE A 9 11.43 6.96 0.40
CA PHE A 9 11.63 5.99 -0.68
C PHE A 9 12.60 4.88 -0.22
N GLY A 10 12.54 3.71 -0.87
CA GLY A 10 13.59 2.68 -0.75
C GLY A 10 13.50 1.78 0.47
N VAL A 11 12.29 1.47 0.94
CA VAL A 11 12.07 0.59 2.09
C VAL A 11 11.43 -0.75 1.75
N ASP A 12 11.16 -1.06 0.48
CA ASP A 12 10.62 -2.34 -0.03
C ASP A 12 9.64 -3.01 0.96
N SER A 13 9.82 -4.31 1.24
CA SER A 13 9.02 -5.08 2.21
C SER A 13 9.01 -4.50 3.64
N TYR A 14 10.05 -3.76 4.05
CA TYR A 14 10.11 -3.13 5.37
C TYR A 14 9.07 -2.02 5.52
N ALA A 15 8.70 -1.33 4.44
CA ALA A 15 7.65 -0.30 4.46
C ALA A 15 6.29 -0.89 4.88
N TYR A 16 5.98 -2.10 4.40
CA TYR A 16 4.73 -2.80 4.73
C TYR A 16 4.73 -3.29 6.18
N CYS A 17 5.88 -3.77 6.70
CA CYS A 17 6.02 -4.10 8.11
C CYS A 17 5.82 -2.86 9.00
N MET A 18 6.39 -1.71 8.61
CA MET A 18 6.22 -0.44 9.31
C MET A 18 4.78 0.07 9.25
N LEU A 19 4.07 -0.15 8.14
CA LEU A 19 2.65 0.12 8.01
C LEU A 19 1.83 -0.77 8.95
N ALA A 20 2.08 -2.07 8.94
CA ALA A 20 1.42 -3.03 9.82
C ALA A 20 1.68 -2.72 11.32
N ALA A 21 2.86 -2.19 11.64
CA ALA A 21 3.21 -1.74 12.99
C ALA A 21 2.67 -0.34 13.36
N GLY A 22 2.00 0.36 12.44
CA GLY A 22 1.36 1.66 12.68
C GLY A 22 2.29 2.88 12.58
N TYR A 23 3.48 2.72 12.00
CA TYR A 23 4.43 3.83 11.80
C TYR A 23 4.31 4.50 10.42
N ILE A 24 3.72 3.81 9.44
CA ILE A 24 3.45 4.33 8.09
C ILE A 24 1.95 4.24 7.81
N ASP A 25 1.39 5.32 7.28
CA ASP A 25 -0.04 5.41 6.97
C ASP A 25 -0.40 4.81 5.61
N VAL A 26 0.44 5.01 4.60
CA VAL A 26 0.23 4.60 3.21
C VAL A 26 1.56 4.22 2.55
N VAL A 27 1.56 3.11 1.83
CA VAL A 27 2.64 2.67 0.92
C VAL A 27 2.03 2.50 -0.47
N ALA A 28 2.66 3.06 -1.50
CA ALA A 28 2.24 2.87 -2.87
C ALA A 28 3.47 2.61 -3.74
N GLU A 29 3.43 1.51 -4.49
CA GLU A 29 4.55 1.04 -5.31
C GLU A 29 4.08 0.57 -6.69
N ALA A 30 4.99 0.60 -7.65
CA ALA A 30 4.78 0.13 -9.02
C ALA A 30 5.98 -0.73 -9.46
N GLY A 31 5.72 -1.76 -10.26
CA GLY A 31 6.73 -2.67 -10.80
C GLY A 31 7.03 -3.90 -9.95
N LEU A 32 6.19 -4.25 -8.98
CA LEU A 32 6.39 -5.44 -8.13
C LEU A 32 5.88 -6.73 -8.78
N GLY A 33 6.59 -7.83 -8.55
CA GLY A 33 6.15 -9.16 -8.92
C GLY A 33 5.01 -9.65 -8.02
N PHE A 34 4.12 -10.48 -8.57
CA PHE A 34 2.99 -11.03 -7.82
C PHE A 34 3.40 -11.75 -6.54
N TYR A 35 4.49 -12.52 -6.57
CA TYR A 35 4.94 -13.32 -5.42
C TYR A 35 5.34 -12.47 -4.22
N ASP A 36 5.98 -11.32 -4.46
CA ASP A 36 6.36 -10.39 -3.38
C ASP A 36 5.11 -9.77 -2.74
N LEU A 37 4.14 -9.39 -3.57
CA LEU A 37 2.87 -8.80 -3.10
C LEU A 37 1.99 -9.80 -2.36
N ALA A 38 1.89 -11.03 -2.86
CA ALA A 38 1.04 -12.07 -2.28
C ALA A 38 1.42 -12.38 -0.82
N ALA A 39 2.72 -12.27 -0.48
CA ALA A 39 3.18 -12.45 0.89
C ALA A 39 2.80 -11.26 1.80
N LEU A 40 2.67 -10.06 1.25
CA LEU A 40 2.37 -8.83 1.99
C LEU A 40 0.88 -8.67 2.29
N VAL A 41 0.00 -9.20 1.43
CA VAL A 41 -1.46 -9.13 1.60
C VAL A 41 -1.92 -9.56 3.00
N PRO A 42 -1.63 -10.79 3.47
CA PRO A 42 -2.12 -11.22 4.78
C PRO A 42 -1.49 -10.42 5.94
N ILE A 43 -0.26 -9.91 5.80
CA ILE A 43 0.40 -9.12 6.83
C ILE A 43 -0.36 -7.80 7.06
N VAL A 44 -0.70 -7.10 5.97
CA VAL A 44 -1.41 -5.83 6.03
C VAL A 44 -2.85 -6.03 6.50
N GLU A 45 -3.56 -7.03 5.97
CA GLU A 45 -4.95 -7.29 6.34
C GLU A 45 -5.10 -7.72 7.80
N MET A 46 -4.20 -8.59 8.30
CA MET A 46 -4.22 -9.00 9.71
C MET A 46 -3.88 -7.86 10.68
N ALA A 47 -3.12 -6.85 10.23
CA ALA A 47 -2.89 -5.63 10.99
C ALA A 47 -4.08 -4.65 10.95
N GLY A 48 -5.17 -4.98 10.24
CA GLY A 48 -6.34 -4.13 10.07
C GLY A 48 -6.23 -3.10 8.94
N GLY A 49 -5.17 -3.20 8.13
CA GLY A 49 -4.97 -2.38 6.94
C GLY A 49 -5.73 -2.89 5.72
N VAL A 50 -5.62 -2.14 4.62
CA VAL A 50 -6.20 -2.47 3.31
C VAL A 50 -5.11 -2.41 2.25
N ILE A 51 -5.09 -3.40 1.36
CA ILE A 51 -4.10 -3.50 0.29
C ILE A 51 -4.77 -3.93 -1.02
N THR A 52 -4.56 -3.18 -2.10
CA THR A 52 -5.14 -3.43 -3.43
C THR A 52 -4.18 -2.99 -4.52
N ASP A 53 -4.52 -3.25 -5.78
CA ASP A 53 -3.93 -2.50 -6.89
C ASP A 53 -4.42 -1.03 -6.92
N TRP A 54 -3.89 -0.22 -7.83
CA TRP A 54 -4.27 1.19 -7.96
C TRP A 54 -5.69 1.43 -8.54
N THR A 55 -6.37 0.36 -8.97
CA THR A 55 -7.80 0.39 -9.36
C THR A 55 -8.73 0.12 -8.18
N GLY A 56 -8.17 -0.26 -7.02
CA GLY A 56 -8.92 -0.67 -5.84
C GLY A 56 -9.36 -2.14 -5.87
N LEU A 57 -8.84 -2.95 -6.79
CA LEU A 57 -9.17 -4.37 -6.91
C LEU A 57 -8.12 -5.25 -6.20
N PRO A 58 -8.49 -6.49 -5.81
CA PRO A 58 -7.54 -7.44 -5.26
C PRO A 58 -6.37 -7.69 -6.22
N ILE A 59 -5.15 -7.80 -5.68
CA ILE A 59 -3.93 -8.04 -6.45
C ILE A 59 -3.99 -9.43 -7.09
N ARG A 60 -3.81 -9.52 -8.42
CA ARG A 60 -3.87 -10.80 -9.17
C ARG A 60 -2.61 -11.15 -9.95
N GLU A 61 -1.93 -10.16 -10.53
CA GLU A 61 -0.81 -10.41 -11.46
C GLU A 61 0.47 -9.62 -11.12
N GLY A 62 0.41 -8.76 -10.11
CA GLY A 62 1.50 -7.81 -9.79
C GLY A 62 1.30 -6.46 -10.47
N GLY A 63 2.37 -5.70 -10.59
CA GLY A 63 2.35 -4.37 -11.21
C GLY A 63 2.23 -3.27 -10.17
N THR A 64 1.02 -2.81 -9.87
CA THR A 64 0.81 -1.70 -8.93
C THR A 64 0.17 -2.17 -7.64
N VAL A 65 0.55 -1.52 -6.54
CA VAL A 65 -0.01 -1.79 -5.22
C VAL A 65 -0.13 -0.50 -4.43
N VAL A 66 -1.20 -0.44 -3.63
CA VAL A 66 -1.37 0.54 -2.58
C VAL A 66 -1.83 -0.18 -1.31
N ALA A 67 -1.08 0.00 -0.23
CA ALA A 67 -1.43 -0.44 1.10
C ALA A 67 -1.68 0.78 1.99
N ALA A 68 -2.68 0.72 2.87
CA ALA A 68 -2.98 1.77 3.81
C ALA A 68 -3.41 1.20 5.17
N ALA A 69 -3.14 1.94 6.25
CA ALA A 69 -3.45 1.52 7.62
C ALA A 69 -4.97 1.38 7.91
N ASN A 70 -5.83 1.93 7.05
CA ASN A 70 -7.29 1.75 7.12
C ASN A 70 -7.97 2.12 5.79
N ALA A 71 -9.25 1.76 5.66
CA ALA A 71 -10.04 1.98 4.44
C ALA A 71 -10.20 3.46 4.04
N LYS A 72 -10.22 4.39 5.00
CA LYS A 72 -10.36 5.83 4.70
C LYS A 72 -9.10 6.38 4.03
N LEU A 73 -7.93 6.01 4.55
CA LEU A 73 -6.64 6.39 3.97
C LEU A 73 -6.44 5.72 2.60
N HIS A 74 -6.86 4.46 2.47
CA HIS A 74 -6.83 3.73 1.20
C HIS A 74 -7.62 4.46 0.10
N ALA A 75 -8.87 4.85 0.37
CA ALA A 75 -9.69 5.58 -0.57
C ALA A 75 -9.10 6.95 -0.96
N ALA A 76 -8.51 7.67 0.01
CA ALA A 76 -7.83 8.94 -0.25
C ALA A 76 -6.57 8.77 -1.12
N ALA A 77 -5.81 7.69 -0.89
CA ALA A 77 -4.65 7.35 -1.70
C ALA A 77 -5.06 7.03 -3.15
N LEU A 78 -6.09 6.20 -3.35
CA LEU A 78 -6.63 5.90 -4.68
C LEU A 78 -7.11 7.15 -5.42
N SER A 79 -7.79 8.07 -4.73
CA SER A 79 -8.21 9.33 -5.33
C SER A 79 -7.00 10.15 -5.79
N THR A 80 -5.90 10.16 -5.02
CA THR A 80 -4.69 10.92 -5.36
C THR A 80 -3.93 10.26 -6.54
N LEU A 81 -3.90 8.93 -6.61
CA LEU A 81 -3.22 8.18 -7.67
C LEU A 81 -3.94 8.26 -9.03
N ASN A 82 -5.26 8.44 -9.02
CA ASN A 82 -6.09 8.53 -10.23
C ASN A 82 -6.45 9.98 -10.63
N SER A 83 -5.79 10.97 -10.03
CA SER A 83 -5.98 12.41 -10.34
C SER A 83 -5.08 12.91 -11.46
#